data_AF-A0A957A1S4-F1
#
_entry.id   AF-A0A957A1S4-F1
#
_cell.length_a   1.000
_cell.length_b   1.000
_cell.length_c   1.000
_cell.angle_alpha   90.00
_cell.angle_beta   90.00
_cell.angle_gamma   90.00
#
_symmetry.space_group_name_H-M   'P 1'
#
loop_
_entity.id
_entity.type
_entity.pdbx_description
1 polymer ?
#
loop_
_entity_poly.entity_id
_entity_poly.type
_entity_poly.pdbx_seq_one_letter_code
_entity_poly.pdbx_strand_id
1 'polypeptide(L)'
;MLRLLGLCLLGPLLLLTLAACGGGDGDSPADASATGDSSSNEGTPGATLTPAESPTATPETPVATPTRVADDEPLMVVNYQATLLEPTAADLAALPQIQVTGIDGKTYSGVSFNDLAAAVGAPPEAFVEVRGIRSDGVRLTTLRYSLAENGADSVFYIAESGNVDLASASIDPVNWLAAIQAVGYV
;
A
#
# COMPACT_ATOMS: atom_id res chain seq x y z
N MET A 1 -51.27 -15.81 -21.35
CA MET A 1 -51.93 -15.40 -20.10
C MET A 1 -51.03 -14.38 -19.42
N LEU A 2 -51.55 -13.16 -19.31
CA LEU A 2 -50.89 -11.92 -18.93
C LEU A 2 -51.20 -11.64 -17.45
N ARG A 3 -50.22 -11.32 -16.60
CA ARG A 3 -50.46 -10.61 -15.33
C ARG A 3 -49.30 -9.67 -14.95
N LEU A 4 -49.64 -8.38 -15.00
CA LEU A 4 -49.28 -7.23 -14.13
C LEU A 4 -47.79 -6.99 -13.81
N LEU A 5 -47.13 -5.92 -14.26
CA LEU A 5 -47.36 -4.47 -14.11
C LEU A 5 -47.32 -3.98 -12.64
N GLY A 6 -46.25 -3.24 -12.31
CA GLY A 6 -46.04 -2.54 -11.04
C GLY A 6 -45.07 -1.37 -11.21
N LEU A 7 -45.57 -0.29 -11.80
CA LEU A 7 -44.97 1.05 -11.92
C LEU A 7 -45.34 1.87 -10.66
N CYS A 8 -44.43 2.74 -10.19
CA CYS A 8 -44.67 4.08 -9.58
C CYS A 8 -43.86 4.42 -8.32
N LEU A 9 -43.29 5.65 -8.36
CA LEU A 9 -43.10 6.70 -7.34
C LEU A 9 -41.63 7.14 -7.19
N LEU A 10 -41.13 8.21 -7.83
CA LEU A 10 -41.37 9.66 -7.65
C LEU A 10 -41.30 10.14 -6.18
N GLY A 11 -40.25 10.88 -5.82
CA GLY A 11 -40.17 11.73 -4.63
C GLY A 11 -38.80 12.42 -4.46
N PRO A 12 -38.71 13.65 -3.89
CA PRO A 12 -37.96 14.75 -4.50
C PRO A 12 -36.78 15.34 -3.68
N LEU A 13 -35.93 16.08 -4.40
CA LEU A 13 -35.37 17.42 -4.12
C LEU A 13 -35.37 17.93 -2.66
N LEU A 14 -34.17 18.19 -2.11
CA LEU A 14 -33.95 19.12 -1.00
C LEU A 14 -32.81 20.09 -1.36
N LEU A 15 -33.19 21.36 -1.55
CA LEU A 15 -32.35 22.57 -1.64
C LEU A 15 -32.36 23.28 -0.27
N LEU A 16 -31.45 24.27 -0.13
CA LEU A 16 -31.29 25.33 0.90
C LEU A 16 -30.27 25.05 2.04
N THR A 17 -29.39 25.96 2.51
CA THR A 17 -28.98 27.35 2.16
C THR A 17 -27.70 27.75 2.95
N LEU A 18 -27.12 28.90 2.58
CA LEU A 18 -25.89 29.60 3.00
C LEU A 18 -25.66 29.94 4.48
N ALA A 19 -24.37 30.11 4.83
CA ALA A 19 -23.67 31.18 5.62
C ALA A 19 -22.48 30.54 6.37
N ALA A 20 -21.27 31.10 6.49
CA ALA A 20 -20.92 32.48 6.78
C ALA A 20 -19.46 32.83 6.40
N CYS A 21 -19.27 34.15 6.31
CA CYS A 21 -18.09 34.93 6.00
C CYS A 21 -17.04 34.94 7.14
N GLY A 22 -15.77 35.12 6.75
CA GLY A 22 -14.64 35.56 7.60
C GLY A 22 -13.34 35.26 6.83
N GLY A 23 -12.62 36.20 6.21
CA GLY A 23 -12.36 37.59 6.57
C GLY A 23 -10.98 37.65 7.23
N GLY A 24 -9.94 38.04 6.48
CA GLY A 24 -8.58 38.12 6.98
C GLY A 24 -7.55 38.40 5.90
N ASP A 25 -7.48 39.66 5.46
CA ASP A 25 -6.43 40.22 4.61
C ASP A 25 -5.07 40.22 5.35
N GLY A 26 -4.00 39.92 4.61
CA GLY A 26 -2.62 39.90 5.09
C GLY A 26 -1.62 40.13 3.96
N ASP A 27 -1.67 41.33 3.38
CA ASP A 27 -0.62 42.05 2.64
C ASP A 27 0.70 42.05 3.47
N SER A 28 1.95 41.92 3.02
CA SER A 28 2.68 41.96 1.74
C SER A 28 4.06 41.28 2.01
N PRO A 29 4.93 41.06 1.02
CA PRO A 29 6.10 41.94 1.05
C PRO A 29 6.48 42.52 -0.33
N ALA A 30 6.94 43.76 -0.23
CA ALA A 30 7.42 44.60 -1.30
C ALA A 30 8.66 44.02 -2.01
N ASP A 31 8.61 44.04 -3.33
CA ASP A 31 9.76 44.03 -4.22
C ASP A 31 10.56 45.33 -4.01
N ALA A 32 11.81 45.20 -3.58
CA ALA A 32 12.80 46.27 -3.63
C ALA A 32 14.10 45.70 -4.21
N SER A 33 14.31 45.98 -5.49
CA SER A 33 15.56 45.76 -6.19
C SER A 33 16.62 46.75 -5.69
N ALA A 34 17.80 46.27 -5.31
CA ALA A 34 18.99 47.09 -5.16
C ALA A 34 20.23 46.28 -5.55
N THR A 35 20.76 46.59 -6.73
CA THR A 35 22.15 46.35 -7.15
C THR A 35 23.11 47.20 -6.32
N GLY A 36 24.27 46.66 -5.91
CA GLY A 36 25.39 47.52 -5.48
C GLY A 36 26.47 46.89 -4.60
N ASP A 37 27.50 46.39 -5.27
CA ASP A 37 28.94 46.60 -4.99
C ASP A 37 29.69 45.91 -3.82
N SER A 38 30.95 45.61 -4.15
CA SER A 38 31.97 44.89 -3.40
C SER A 38 32.84 45.81 -2.54
N SER A 39 33.29 45.33 -1.37
CA SER A 39 34.71 45.25 -0.97
C SER A 39 34.90 45.16 0.56
N SER A 40 35.70 44.16 0.95
CA SER A 40 36.78 44.13 1.97
C SER A 40 36.54 44.82 3.33
N ASN A 41 36.83 44.23 4.49
CA ASN A 41 38.11 43.59 4.82
C ASN A 41 38.06 42.94 6.24
N GLU A 42 38.83 41.86 6.39
CA GLU A 42 39.56 41.35 7.58
C GLU A 42 38.87 41.08 8.95
N GLY A 43 38.96 39.80 9.35
CA GLY A 43 39.53 39.44 10.66
C GLY A 43 38.67 38.57 11.59
N THR A 44 38.90 37.25 11.61
CA THR A 44 39.14 36.43 12.82
C THR A 44 39.57 35.02 12.41
N PRO A 45 40.78 34.54 12.78
CA PRO A 45 41.17 33.15 12.61
C PRO A 45 40.69 32.34 13.83
N GLY A 46 39.92 31.28 13.61
CA GLY A 46 39.71 30.26 14.64
C GLY A 46 38.33 29.66 14.72
N ALA A 47 38.02 28.76 13.79
CA ALA A 47 37.25 27.55 14.08
C ALA A 47 37.54 26.54 12.96
N THR A 48 38.57 25.70 13.16
CA THR A 48 38.63 24.46 12.40
C THR A 48 37.41 23.65 12.81
N LEU A 49 36.38 23.65 11.98
CA LEU A 49 35.26 22.72 12.09
C LEU A 49 35.86 21.33 11.89
N THR A 50 36.10 20.62 12.98
CA THR A 50 36.35 19.18 12.91
C THR A 50 35.12 18.57 12.22
N PRO A 51 35.26 17.88 11.09
CA PRO A 51 34.12 17.16 10.51
C PRO A 51 33.59 16.24 11.60
N ALA A 52 32.32 16.40 11.97
CA ALA A 52 31.65 15.43 12.82
C ALA A 52 31.81 14.07 12.14
N GLU A 53 32.35 13.08 12.85
CA GLU A 53 32.39 11.72 12.33
C GLU A 53 30.97 11.33 11.95
N SER A 54 30.72 11.11 10.66
CA SER A 54 29.45 10.52 10.22
C SER A 54 29.26 9.23 10.99
N PRO A 55 28.10 9.00 11.63
CA PRO A 55 27.86 7.74 12.32
C PRO A 55 28.12 6.60 11.35
N THR A 56 29.02 5.70 11.72
CA THR A 56 29.23 4.47 10.95
C THR A 56 27.92 3.70 11.01
N ALA A 57 27.26 3.56 9.85
CA ALA A 57 26.03 2.78 9.75
C ALA A 57 26.31 1.37 10.29
N THR A 58 25.60 0.98 11.35
CA THR A 58 25.66 -0.39 11.83
C THR A 58 25.04 -1.28 10.75
N PRO A 59 25.71 -2.36 10.29
CA PRO A 59 25.12 -3.28 9.34
C PRO A 59 23.79 -3.81 9.87
N GLU A 60 22.70 -3.61 9.12
CA GLU A 60 21.42 -4.18 9.51
C GLU A 60 21.47 -5.70 9.37
N THR A 61 21.03 -6.42 10.40
CA THR A 61 20.96 -7.89 10.37
C THR A 61 19.65 -8.29 9.67
N PRO A 62 19.69 -9.19 8.66
CA PRO A 62 18.48 -9.69 8.01
C PRO A 62 17.51 -10.32 9.00
N VAL A 63 16.21 -10.26 8.69
CA VAL A 63 15.22 -11.06 9.41
C VAL A 63 15.54 -12.53 9.15
N ALA A 64 15.38 -13.37 10.18
CA ALA A 64 15.48 -14.80 9.99
C ALA A 64 14.51 -15.24 8.90
N THR A 65 15.01 -16.05 7.95
CA THR A 65 14.17 -16.60 6.88
C THR A 65 13.01 -17.38 7.49
N PRO A 66 11.75 -17.03 7.15
CA PRO A 66 10.59 -17.76 7.65
C PRO A 66 10.66 -19.23 7.28
N THR A 67 10.29 -20.08 8.25
CA THR A 67 10.19 -21.52 8.01
C THR A 67 9.00 -21.76 7.09
N ARG A 68 9.16 -22.68 6.13
CA ARG A 68 8.05 -23.14 5.30
C ARG A 68 6.89 -23.61 6.18
N VAL A 69 5.69 -23.14 5.88
CA VAL A 69 4.45 -23.59 6.50
C VAL A 69 4.03 -24.94 5.88
N ALA A 70 3.49 -25.85 6.70
CA ALA A 70 2.98 -27.13 6.21
C ALA A 70 1.72 -26.90 5.36
N ASP A 71 1.46 -27.80 4.39
CA ASP A 71 0.40 -27.57 3.39
C ASP A 71 -1.02 -27.53 4.01
N ASP A 72 -1.22 -28.14 5.18
CA ASP A 72 -2.46 -28.19 5.96
C ASP A 72 -2.58 -27.12 7.06
N GLU A 73 -1.56 -26.27 7.21
CA GLU A 73 -1.56 -25.17 8.16
C GLU A 73 -1.92 -23.84 7.47
N PRO A 74 -2.53 -22.87 8.19
CA PRO A 74 -2.81 -21.55 7.65
C PRO A 74 -1.54 -20.84 7.16
N LEU A 75 -1.55 -20.36 5.92
CA LEU A 75 -0.42 -19.64 5.33
C LEU A 75 -0.39 -18.17 5.74
N MET A 76 -1.57 -17.57 5.93
CA MET A 76 -1.75 -16.18 6.32
C MET A 76 -3.11 -16.00 6.99
N VAL A 77 -3.33 -14.84 7.60
CA VAL A 77 -4.64 -14.39 8.08
C VAL A 77 -5.20 -13.36 7.11
N VAL A 78 -6.46 -13.49 6.70
CA VAL A 78 -7.15 -12.53 5.83
C VAL A 78 -8.38 -12.01 6.55
N ASN A 79 -8.55 -10.70 6.64
CA ASN A 79 -9.68 -10.12 7.38
C ASN A 79 -10.34 -8.92 6.68
N TYR A 80 -11.65 -8.80 6.88
CA TYR A 80 -12.42 -7.59 6.60
C TYR A 80 -13.55 -7.48 7.61
N GLN A 81 -13.59 -6.38 8.36
CA GLN A 81 -14.53 -6.19 9.48
C GLN A 81 -14.55 -7.41 10.43
N ALA A 82 -15.71 -8.08 10.56
CA ALA A 82 -15.89 -9.26 11.41
C ALA A 82 -15.56 -10.58 10.69
N THR A 83 -15.29 -10.56 9.39
CA THR A 83 -14.92 -11.74 8.61
C THR A 83 -13.43 -12.00 8.78
N LEU A 84 -13.07 -13.22 9.17
CA LEU A 84 -11.71 -13.71 9.34
C LEU A 84 -11.57 -15.04 8.58
N LEU A 85 -10.56 -15.14 7.73
CA LEU A 85 -10.15 -16.37 7.04
C LEU A 85 -8.70 -16.69 7.38
N GLU A 86 -8.40 -17.97 7.51
CA GLU A 86 -7.06 -18.49 7.76
C GLU A 86 -6.74 -19.53 6.69
N PRO A 87 -6.55 -19.10 5.41
CA PRO A 87 -6.48 -20.02 4.29
C PRO A 87 -5.23 -20.90 4.34
N THR A 88 -5.44 -22.20 4.09
CA THR A 88 -4.38 -23.16 3.77
C THR A 88 -3.94 -23.01 2.30
N ALA A 89 -2.92 -23.76 1.89
CA ALA A 89 -2.51 -23.83 0.49
C ALA A 89 -3.65 -24.32 -0.43
N ALA A 90 -4.43 -25.29 0.04
CA ALA A 90 -5.57 -25.84 -0.70
C ALA A 90 -6.70 -24.81 -0.85
N ASP A 91 -6.97 -24.03 0.18
CA ASP A 91 -8.00 -22.97 0.14
C ASP A 91 -7.64 -21.90 -0.88
N LEU A 92 -6.39 -21.43 -0.89
CA LEU A 92 -5.93 -20.45 -1.89
C LEU A 92 -5.99 -21.01 -3.31
N ALA A 93 -5.60 -22.28 -3.51
CA ALA A 93 -5.66 -22.92 -4.82
C ALA A 93 -7.09 -23.12 -5.35
N ALA A 94 -8.08 -23.20 -4.45
CA ALA A 94 -9.49 -23.32 -4.82
C ALA A 94 -10.13 -21.96 -5.22
N LEU A 95 -9.52 -20.84 -4.84
CA LEU A 95 -9.95 -19.50 -5.28
C LEU A 95 -9.58 -19.25 -6.75
N PRO A 96 -10.29 -18.35 -7.45
CA PRO A 96 -9.92 -17.95 -8.81
C PRO A 96 -8.44 -17.55 -8.90
N GLN A 97 -7.74 -18.15 -9.86
CA GLN A 97 -6.33 -17.87 -10.14
C GLN A 97 -6.25 -16.99 -11.38
N ILE A 98 -5.42 -15.95 -11.32
CA ILE A 98 -5.05 -15.14 -12.48
C ILE A 98 -3.55 -15.23 -12.72
N GLN A 99 -3.14 -14.92 -13.95
CA GLN A 99 -1.73 -14.74 -14.28
C GLN A 99 -1.43 -13.25 -14.43
N VAL A 100 -0.35 -12.82 -13.79
CA VAL A 100 0.18 -11.45 -13.87
C VAL A 100 1.62 -11.53 -14.35
N THR A 101 1.95 -10.74 -15.37
CA THR A 101 3.35 -10.48 -15.71
C THR A 101 3.81 -9.29 -14.88
N GLY A 102 4.65 -9.55 -13.89
CA GLY A 102 5.17 -8.54 -12.99
C GLY A 102 6.09 -7.54 -13.71
N ILE A 103 6.37 -6.42 -13.05
CA ILE A 103 7.30 -5.39 -13.56
C ILE A 103 8.71 -5.95 -13.80
N ASP A 104 9.08 -7.00 -13.08
CA ASP A 104 10.34 -7.74 -13.27
C ASP A 104 10.36 -8.64 -14.53
N GLY A 105 9.26 -8.67 -15.29
CA GLY A 105 9.10 -9.45 -16.52
C GLY A 105 8.77 -10.93 -16.30
N LYS A 106 8.60 -11.39 -15.06
CA LYS A 106 8.22 -12.77 -14.75
C LYS A 106 6.71 -12.92 -14.67
N THR A 107 6.21 -14.09 -15.00
CA THR A 107 4.79 -14.42 -14.86
C THR A 107 4.54 -15.15 -13.54
N TYR A 108 3.57 -14.66 -12.79
CA TYR A 108 3.13 -15.19 -11.51
C TYR A 108 1.68 -15.66 -11.63
N SER A 109 1.36 -16.79 -11.00
CA SER A 109 0.00 -17.30 -10.89
C SER A 109 -0.43 -17.27 -9.43
N GLY A 110 -1.56 -16.62 -9.14
CA GLY A 110 -2.03 -16.47 -7.77
C GLY A 110 -3.46 -15.94 -7.69
N VAL A 111 -3.91 -15.74 -6.45
CA VAL A 111 -5.23 -15.14 -6.16
C VAL A 111 -5.09 -13.63 -6.25
N SER A 112 -5.95 -12.98 -7.03
CA SER A 112 -5.92 -11.52 -7.14
C SER A 112 -6.35 -10.85 -5.84
N PHE A 113 -5.93 -9.60 -5.65
CA PHE A 113 -6.41 -8.77 -4.55
C PHE A 113 -7.94 -8.67 -4.53
N ASN A 114 -8.58 -8.55 -5.70
CA ASN A 114 -10.04 -8.49 -5.85
C ASN A 114 -10.73 -9.82 -5.51
N ASP A 115 -10.18 -10.95 -5.94
CA ASP A 115 -10.78 -12.25 -5.67
C ASP A 115 -10.72 -12.59 -4.19
N LEU A 116 -9.60 -12.24 -3.53
CA LEU A 116 -9.48 -12.41 -2.09
C LEU A 116 -10.35 -11.40 -1.31
N ALA A 117 -10.50 -10.17 -1.81
CA ALA A 117 -11.42 -9.18 -1.25
C ALA A 117 -12.87 -9.67 -1.30
N ALA A 118 -13.28 -10.23 -2.43
CA ALA A 118 -14.60 -10.81 -2.61
C ALA A 118 -14.85 -11.99 -1.64
N ALA A 119 -13.83 -12.82 -1.39
CA ALA A 119 -13.93 -13.94 -0.44
C ALA A 119 -14.24 -13.51 1.00
N VAL A 120 -13.80 -12.31 1.41
CA VAL A 120 -14.10 -11.73 2.73
C VAL A 120 -15.23 -10.69 2.71
N GLY A 121 -15.81 -10.41 1.53
CA GLY A 121 -16.88 -9.43 1.37
C GLY A 121 -16.44 -7.96 1.40
N ALA A 122 -15.16 -7.69 1.14
CA ALA A 122 -14.65 -6.32 1.04
C ALA A 122 -15.13 -5.64 -0.26
N PRO A 123 -15.48 -4.35 -0.21
CA PRO A 123 -15.98 -3.63 -1.38
C PRO A 123 -14.82 -3.21 -2.31
N PRO A 124 -15.08 -2.99 -3.61
CA PRO A 124 -14.02 -2.72 -4.59
C PRO A 124 -13.27 -1.39 -4.36
N GLU A 125 -13.83 -0.46 -3.60
CA GLU A 125 -13.19 0.79 -3.20
C GLU A 125 -12.31 0.68 -1.94
N ALA A 126 -12.27 -0.49 -1.30
CA ALA A 126 -11.44 -0.70 -0.12
C ALA A 126 -9.95 -0.60 -0.44
N PHE A 127 -9.15 -0.51 0.61
CA PHE A 127 -7.71 -0.67 0.52
C PHE A 127 -7.34 -2.05 1.05
N VAL A 128 -6.22 -2.57 0.56
CA VAL A 128 -5.61 -3.78 1.08
C VAL A 128 -4.33 -3.42 1.82
N GLU A 129 -4.24 -3.82 3.07
CA GLU A 129 -3.07 -3.70 3.93
C GLU A 129 -2.40 -5.06 4.03
N VAL A 130 -1.17 -5.17 3.55
CA VAL A 130 -0.40 -6.41 3.50
C VAL A 130 0.74 -6.31 4.49
N ARG A 131 0.84 -7.28 5.41
CA ARG A 131 1.92 -7.40 6.38
C ARG A 131 2.82 -8.57 6.02
N GLY A 132 4.11 -8.29 5.81
CA GLY A 132 5.11 -9.28 5.40
C GLY A 132 6.53 -8.75 5.55
N ILE A 133 7.49 -9.48 5.00
CA ILE A 133 8.90 -9.11 4.94
C ILE A 133 9.13 -8.27 3.67
N ARG A 134 9.79 -7.14 3.81
CA ARG A 134 10.15 -6.28 2.68
C ARG A 134 11.16 -6.99 1.78
N SER A 135 11.20 -6.63 0.51
CA SER A 135 12.13 -7.17 -0.50
C SER A 135 13.62 -7.11 -0.11
N ASP A 136 14.01 -6.24 0.82
CA ASP A 136 15.37 -6.20 1.38
C ASP A 136 15.70 -7.36 2.33
N GLY A 137 14.70 -8.11 2.78
CA GLY A 137 14.85 -9.21 3.74
C GLY A 137 15.20 -8.77 5.17
N VAL A 138 15.18 -7.47 5.47
CA VAL A 138 15.68 -6.90 6.72
C VAL A 138 14.54 -6.43 7.62
N ARG A 139 13.34 -6.19 7.08
CA ARG A 139 12.25 -5.60 7.86
C ARG A 139 10.91 -6.28 7.61
N LEU A 140 10.21 -6.57 8.71
CA LEU A 140 8.78 -6.81 8.68
C LEU A 140 8.05 -5.47 8.62
N THR A 141 7.12 -5.31 7.69
CA THR A 141 6.39 -4.06 7.47
C THR A 141 4.95 -4.34 7.07
N THR A 142 4.12 -3.29 7.13
CA THR A 142 2.79 -3.27 6.52
C THR A 142 2.78 -2.23 5.41
N LEU A 143 2.31 -2.59 4.22
CA LEU A 143 2.10 -1.68 3.09
C LEU A 143 0.63 -1.67 2.71
N ARG A 144 0.14 -0.54 2.21
CA ARG A 144 -1.26 -0.33 1.85
C ARG A 144 -1.38 0.00 0.37
N TYR A 145 -2.33 -0.64 -0.31
CA TYR A 145 -2.60 -0.46 -1.74
C TYR A 145 -4.08 -0.22 -1.98
N SER A 146 -4.40 0.59 -2.99
CA SER A 146 -5.78 0.79 -3.45
C SER A 146 -6.25 -0.44 -4.23
N LEU A 147 -7.41 -1.01 -3.89
CA LEU A 147 -8.02 -2.08 -4.70
C LEU A 147 -8.46 -1.57 -6.07
N ALA A 148 -8.95 -0.34 -6.16
CA ALA A 148 -9.39 0.23 -7.43
C ALA A 148 -8.25 0.34 -8.45
N GLU A 149 -7.00 0.51 -7.97
CA GLU A 149 -5.83 0.69 -8.82
C GLU A 149 -5.06 -0.62 -9.05
N ASN A 150 -4.91 -1.44 -8.01
CA ASN A 150 -4.01 -2.60 -8.01
C ASN A 150 -4.76 -3.94 -7.91
N GLY A 151 -6.09 -3.90 -7.80
CA GLY A 151 -6.91 -5.05 -7.41
C GLY A 151 -6.92 -6.21 -8.42
N ALA A 152 -6.84 -5.86 -9.71
CA ALA A 152 -7.00 -6.81 -10.81
C ALA A 152 -5.66 -7.35 -11.36
N ASP A 153 -4.55 -6.70 -11.01
CA ASP A 153 -3.23 -6.96 -11.59
C ASP A 153 -2.14 -7.23 -10.54
N SER A 154 -2.57 -7.46 -9.29
CA SER A 154 -1.73 -7.86 -8.17
C SER A 154 -2.22 -9.18 -7.61
N VAL A 155 -1.30 -10.10 -7.35
CA VAL A 155 -1.58 -11.46 -6.89
C VAL A 155 -0.83 -11.81 -5.62
N PHE A 156 -1.51 -12.54 -4.75
CA PHE A 156 -0.90 -13.36 -3.71
C PHE A 156 -0.62 -14.74 -4.29
N TYR A 157 0.64 -15.15 -4.35
CA TYR A 157 1.05 -16.45 -4.87
C TYR A 157 1.84 -17.24 -3.81
N ILE A 158 1.76 -18.57 -3.87
CA ILE A 158 2.58 -19.44 -3.04
C ILE A 158 3.94 -19.57 -3.70
N ALA A 159 4.98 -19.02 -3.08
CA ALA A 159 6.34 -19.07 -3.57
C ALA A 159 6.98 -20.45 -3.40
N GLU A 160 8.13 -20.69 -4.03
CA GLU A 160 8.91 -21.93 -3.88
C GLU A 160 9.31 -22.20 -2.42
N SER A 161 9.40 -21.14 -1.61
CA SER A 161 9.64 -21.25 -0.17
C SER A 161 8.47 -21.85 0.61
N GLY A 162 7.29 -21.96 -0.01
CA GLY A 162 6.04 -22.38 0.60
C GLY A 162 5.33 -21.29 1.39
N ASN A 163 5.84 -20.05 1.38
CA ASN A 163 5.14 -18.90 1.94
C ASN A 163 4.37 -18.15 0.85
N VAL A 164 3.45 -17.27 1.26
CA VAL A 164 2.73 -16.39 0.36
C VAL A 164 3.56 -15.12 0.11
N ASP A 165 3.76 -14.79 -1.16
CA ASP A 165 4.45 -13.58 -1.60
C ASP A 165 3.52 -12.73 -2.49
N LEU A 166 3.84 -11.45 -2.63
CA LEU A 166 3.18 -10.50 -3.51
C LEU A 166 3.92 -10.37 -4.84
N ALA A 167 3.18 -10.39 -5.95
CA ALA A 167 3.65 -9.90 -7.25
C ALA A 167 2.59 -9.00 -7.89
N SER A 168 3.02 -8.05 -8.71
CA SER A 168 2.11 -7.07 -9.32
C SER A 168 2.64 -6.53 -10.65
N ALA A 169 1.74 -6.19 -11.58
CA ALA A 169 2.10 -5.48 -12.81
C ALA A 169 2.21 -3.96 -12.62
N SER A 170 1.69 -3.41 -11.52
CA SER A 170 1.58 -1.97 -11.28
C SER A 170 2.36 -1.47 -10.05
N ILE A 171 2.64 -2.35 -9.08
CA ILE A 171 3.41 -2.00 -7.88
C ILE A 171 4.90 -2.24 -8.14
N ASP A 172 5.75 -1.27 -7.78
CA ASP A 172 7.21 -1.43 -7.86
C ASP A 172 7.68 -2.67 -7.06
N PRO A 173 8.55 -3.54 -7.61
CA PRO A 173 9.05 -4.72 -6.92
C PRO A 173 9.69 -4.46 -5.55
N VAL A 174 10.22 -3.26 -5.29
CA VAL A 174 10.73 -2.90 -3.95
C VAL A 174 9.64 -2.95 -2.88
N ASN A 175 8.39 -2.74 -3.29
CA ASN A 175 7.19 -2.76 -2.46
C ASN A 175 6.46 -4.11 -2.54
N TRP A 176 7.04 -5.14 -3.15
CA TRP A 176 6.50 -6.49 -3.05
C TRP A 176 6.96 -7.10 -1.72
N LEU A 177 6.01 -7.56 -0.93
CA LEU A 177 6.28 -8.22 0.33
C LEU A 177 6.38 -9.73 0.12
N ALA A 178 7.37 -10.33 0.77
CA ALA A 178 7.56 -11.77 0.84
C ALA A 178 7.10 -12.29 2.21
N ALA A 179 6.82 -13.58 2.29
CA ALA A 179 6.39 -14.26 3.51
C ALA A 179 5.30 -13.48 4.27
N ILE A 180 4.22 -13.21 3.54
CA ILE A 180 3.05 -12.48 4.01
C ILE A 180 2.39 -13.26 5.14
N GLN A 181 2.14 -12.56 6.24
CA GLN A 181 1.55 -13.12 7.45
C GLN A 181 0.09 -12.70 7.62
N ALA A 182 -0.26 -11.51 7.13
CA ALA A 182 -1.61 -11.00 7.24
C ALA A 182 -1.98 -10.07 6.07
N VAL A 183 -3.25 -10.13 5.68
CA VAL A 183 -3.88 -9.27 4.68
C VAL A 183 -5.18 -8.73 5.28
N GLY A 184 -5.24 -7.43 5.51
CA GLY A 184 -6.44 -6.75 5.97
C GLY A 184 -7.05 -5.92 4.86
N TYR A 185 -8.38 -5.92 4.72
CA TYR A 185 -9.09 -4.95 3.90
C TYR A 185 -9.70 -3.87 4.80
N VAL A 186 -9.62 -2.61 4.37
CA VAL A 186 -10.04 -1.42 5.14
C VAL A 186 -10.73 -0.36 4.31
#